data_AF-A0A3R6UXW9-F1
#
_entry.id   AF-A0A3R6UXW9-F1
#
_cell.length_a   1.000
_cell.length_b   1.000
_cell.length_c   1.000
_cell.angle_alpha   90.00
_cell.angle_beta   90.00
_cell.angle_gamma   90.00
#
_symmetry.space_group_name_H-M   'P 1'
#
loop_
_entity.id
_entity.type
_entity.pdbx_description
1 polymer ?
#
loop_
_entity_poly.entity_id
_entity_poly.type
_entity_poly.pdbx_seq_one_letter_code
_entity_poly.pdbx_strand_id
1 'polypeptide(L)'
;MKWIEILRKDNHALLQSESDTQYVVTSGYDPTQPEDQQWSSGIYFTYWHEARKASYLQAVLDCFRNRTESDYIPRCRLEELATLFKDELISNDRESAMEYFDEVCEMTDEEKTYFGIEDEE
;
A
#
# COMPACT_ATOMS: atom_id res chain seq x y z
N MET A 1 -8.07 16.89 18.96
CA MET A 1 -8.11 17.21 17.50
C MET A 1 -9.29 16.46 16.89
N LYS A 2 -10.10 17.08 16.02
CA LYS A 2 -11.22 16.39 15.37
C LYS A 2 -10.78 15.51 14.21
N TRP A 3 -11.47 14.38 14.06
CA TRP A 3 -11.19 13.36 13.07
C TRP A 3 -12.46 13.01 12.29
N ILE A 4 -12.29 12.84 10.98
CA ILE A 4 -13.32 12.43 10.04
C ILE A 4 -13.12 10.94 9.76
N GLU A 5 -14.16 10.13 10.01
CA GLU A 5 -14.14 8.70 9.67
C GLU A 5 -14.25 8.52 8.16
N ILE A 6 -13.28 7.82 7.56
CA ILE A 6 -13.28 7.47 6.14
C ILE A 6 -13.71 6.01 5.97
N LEU A 7 -13.13 5.10 6.75
CA LEU A 7 -13.47 3.67 6.76
C LEU A 7 -13.48 3.14 8.19
N ARG A 8 -14.30 2.12 8.42
CA ARG A 8 -14.35 1.37 9.68
C ARG A 8 -14.59 -0.11 9.41
N LYS A 9 -13.85 -0.95 10.14
CA LYS A 9 -14.05 -2.40 10.18
C LYS A 9 -13.76 -2.89 11.59
N ASP A 10 -14.77 -3.49 12.21
CA ASP A 10 -14.75 -3.93 13.60
C ASP A 10 -14.31 -2.79 14.56
N ASN A 11 -13.22 -3.01 15.30
CA ASN A 11 -12.62 -2.05 16.22
C ASN A 11 -11.47 -1.23 15.58
N HIS A 12 -11.32 -1.24 14.26
CA HIS A 12 -10.35 -0.42 13.55
C HIS A 12 -11.04 0.65 12.72
N ALA A 13 -10.42 1.82 12.61
CA ALA A 13 -10.88 2.88 11.71
C ALA A 13 -9.71 3.55 10.98
N LEU A 14 -9.99 3.99 9.76
CA LEU A 14 -9.15 4.91 9.00
C LEU A 14 -9.79 6.29 9.11
N LEU A 15 -9.07 7.23 9.71
CA LEU A 15 -9.55 8.58 9.93
C LEU A 15 -8.63 9.60 9.24
N GLN A 16 -9.20 10.75 8.90
CA GLN A 16 -8.48 11.94 8.42
C GLN A 16 -8.63 13.06 9.44
N SER A 17 -7.58 13.83 9.69
CA SER A 17 -7.71 15.02 10.54
C SER A 17 -8.59 16.05 9.85
N GLU A 18 -9.41 16.79 10.62
CA GLU A 18 -10.25 17.87 10.07
C GLU A 18 -9.41 18.97 9.40
N SER A 19 -8.16 19.14 9.83
CA SER A 19 -7.17 20.04 9.22
C SER A 19 -6.63 19.57 7.86
N ASP A 20 -6.99 18.35 7.42
CA ASP A 20 -6.51 17.73 6.18
C ASP A 20 -4.98 17.71 6.05
N THR A 21 -4.30 17.27 7.11
CA THR A 21 -2.82 17.21 7.17
C THR A 21 -2.28 15.82 7.50
N GLN A 22 -3.14 14.92 7.97
CA GLN A 22 -2.76 13.56 8.35
C GLN A 22 -3.92 12.58 8.26
N TYR A 23 -3.55 11.32 8.07
CA TYR A 23 -4.43 10.17 8.32
C TYR A 23 -3.99 9.41 9.56
N VAL A 24 -4.88 8.59 10.12
CA VAL A 24 -4.55 7.63 11.17
C VAL A 24 -5.30 6.33 10.95
N VAL A 25 -4.60 5.19 11.10
CA VAL A 25 -5.24 3.88 11.29
C VAL A 25 -5.28 3.58 12.77
N THR A 26 -6.48 3.44 13.32
CA THR A 26 -6.71 3.25 14.76
C THR A 26 -7.04 1.79 15.07
N SER A 27 -6.78 1.37 16.31
CA SER A 27 -7.18 0.08 16.88
C SER A 27 -7.86 0.30 18.24
N GLY A 28 -8.95 -0.42 18.50
CA GLY A 28 -9.83 -0.16 19.64
C GLY A 28 -10.64 1.11 19.48
N TYR A 29 -11.07 1.44 18.26
CA TYR A 29 -11.81 2.67 17.95
C TYR A 29 -13.24 2.65 18.50
N ASP A 30 -13.56 3.67 19.30
CA ASP A 30 -14.87 3.96 19.84
C ASP A 30 -15.19 5.46 19.67
N PRO A 31 -16.05 5.84 18.70
CA PRO A 31 -16.39 7.23 18.44
C PRO A 31 -17.26 7.86 19.53
N THR A 32 -17.80 7.07 20.47
CA THR A 32 -18.64 7.57 21.58
C THR A 32 -17.81 8.14 22.73
N GLN A 33 -16.52 7.82 22.77
CA GLN A 33 -15.60 8.30 23.79
C GLN A 33 -15.26 9.78 23.57
N PRO A 34 -14.82 10.50 24.63
CA PRO A 34 -14.36 11.87 24.51
C PRO A 34 -13.27 12.03 23.44
N GLU A 35 -13.19 13.23 22.87
CA GLU A 35 -12.11 13.61 21.95
C GLU A 35 -10.74 13.28 22.58
N ASP A 36 -9.80 12.81 21.76
CA ASP A 36 -8.48 12.35 22.16
C ASP A 36 -8.47 11.05 23.03
N GLN A 37 -9.61 10.38 23.23
CA GLN A 37 -9.74 9.07 23.89
C GLN A 37 -10.46 8.01 23.03
N GLN A 38 -10.64 8.31 21.74
CA GLN A 38 -11.47 7.52 20.84
C GLN A 38 -10.83 6.22 20.35
N TRP A 39 -9.55 5.94 20.66
CA TRP A 39 -8.90 4.68 20.32
C TRP A 39 -7.79 4.31 21.30
N SER A 40 -7.42 3.03 21.31
CA SER A 40 -6.35 2.52 22.19
C SER A 40 -4.96 2.73 21.61
N SER A 41 -4.80 2.60 20.29
CA SER A 41 -3.54 2.86 19.58
C SER A 41 -3.82 3.35 18.16
N GLY A 42 -2.86 4.07 17.56
CA GLY A 42 -2.99 4.60 16.21
C GLY A 42 -1.65 4.72 15.49
N ILE A 43 -1.64 4.46 14.19
CA ILE A 43 -0.50 4.71 13.29
C ILE A 43 -0.82 5.96 12.46
N TYR A 44 0.02 6.98 12.57
CA TYR A 44 -0.20 8.29 11.96
C TYR A 44 0.60 8.44 10.67
N PHE A 45 -0.05 9.05 9.69
CA PHE A 45 0.41 9.25 8.33
C PHE A 45 0.33 10.74 7.99
N THR A 46 1.34 11.50 8.39
CA THR A 46 1.34 12.96 8.22
C THR A 46 1.98 13.36 6.90
N TYR A 47 1.21 13.99 6.02
CA TYR A 47 1.66 14.38 4.68
C TYR A 47 2.04 15.86 4.56
N TRP A 48 1.55 16.73 5.47
CA TRP A 48 1.81 18.18 5.57
C TRP A 48 1.48 19.04 4.32
N HIS A 49 1.54 18.46 3.13
CA HIS A 49 1.35 19.07 1.83
C HIS A 49 0.47 18.17 0.95
N GLU A 50 -0.42 18.80 0.19
CA GLU A 50 -1.40 18.13 -0.68
C GLU A 50 -0.74 17.23 -1.74
N ALA A 51 0.43 17.60 -2.24
CA ALA A 51 1.16 16.81 -3.25
C ALA A 51 1.51 15.39 -2.78
N ARG A 52 1.60 15.15 -1.47
CA ARG A 52 1.89 13.82 -0.90
C ARG A 52 0.63 13.09 -0.45
N LYS A 53 -0.52 13.75 -0.44
CA LYS A 53 -1.78 13.22 0.10
C LYS A 53 -2.18 11.91 -0.57
N ALA A 54 -2.03 11.81 -1.89
CA ALA A 54 -2.35 10.59 -2.64
C ALA A 54 -1.46 9.41 -2.22
N SER A 55 -0.14 9.59 -2.17
CA SER A 55 0.80 8.55 -1.75
C SER A 55 0.56 8.10 -0.31
N TYR A 56 0.26 9.03 0.60
CA TYR A 56 -0.09 8.69 1.98
C TYR A 56 -1.45 8.03 2.09
N LEU A 57 -2.42 8.38 1.24
CA LEU A 57 -3.72 7.71 1.17
C LEU A 57 -3.55 6.24 0.77
N GLN A 58 -2.68 5.96 -0.21
CA GLN A 58 -2.35 4.59 -0.59
C GLN A 58 -1.70 3.83 0.58
N ALA A 59 -0.71 4.43 1.25
CA ALA A 59 -0.02 3.79 2.37
C ALA A 59 -0.94 3.53 3.57
N VAL A 60 -1.83 4.47 3.91
CA VAL A 60 -2.79 4.29 5.00
C VAL A 60 -3.84 3.23 4.66
N LEU A 61 -4.29 3.15 3.40
CA LEU A 61 -5.19 2.10 2.94
C LEU A 61 -4.52 0.71 3.02
N ASP A 62 -3.28 0.59 2.57
CA ASP A 62 -2.49 -0.64 2.71
C ASP A 62 -2.38 -1.07 4.19
N CYS A 63 -2.08 -0.13 5.08
CA CYS A 63 -2.00 -0.38 6.52
C CYS A 63 -3.35 -0.83 7.10
N PHE A 64 -4.45 -0.17 6.72
CA PHE A 64 -5.79 -0.49 7.21
C PHE A 64 -6.23 -1.89 6.77
N ARG A 65 -6.06 -2.22 5.48
CA ARG A 65 -6.43 -3.53 4.95
C ARG A 65 -5.58 -4.63 5.57
N ASN A 66 -4.26 -4.45 5.68
CA ASN A 66 -3.37 -5.42 6.34
C ASN A 66 -3.76 -5.73 7.79
N ARG A 67 -4.33 -4.75 8.51
CA ARG A 67 -4.77 -4.94 9.91
C ARG A 67 -6.14 -5.59 10.04
N THR A 68 -6.96 -5.53 9.00
CA THR A 68 -8.39 -5.88 9.09
C THR A 68 -8.79 -7.04 8.16
N GLU A 69 -7.93 -7.42 7.22
CA GLU A 69 -8.15 -8.47 6.23
C GLU A 69 -6.97 -9.45 6.32
N SER A 70 -7.23 -10.70 6.71
CA SER A 70 -6.20 -11.73 6.87
C SER A 70 -5.65 -12.25 5.54
N ASP A 71 -6.41 -12.08 4.47
CA ASP A 71 -6.10 -12.47 3.09
C ASP A 71 -5.53 -11.31 2.27
N TYR A 72 -5.36 -10.14 2.86
CA TYR A 72 -4.76 -9.00 2.17
C TYR A 72 -3.25 -9.13 2.08
N ILE A 73 -2.72 -9.03 0.86
CA ILE A 73 -1.28 -8.89 0.60
C ILE A 73 -0.99 -7.40 0.34
N PRO A 74 -0.24 -6.71 1.22
CA PRO A 74 0.16 -5.33 0.98
C PRO A 74 0.96 -5.21 -0.31
N ARG A 75 0.84 -4.07 -0.99
CA ARG A 75 1.53 -3.82 -2.27
C ARG A 75 3.02 -4.12 -2.19
N CYS A 76 3.70 -3.65 -1.13
CA CYS A 76 5.14 -3.91 -0.94
C CYS A 76 5.48 -5.41 -0.87
N ARG A 77 4.62 -6.23 -0.26
CA ARG A 77 4.84 -7.69 -0.19
C ARG A 77 4.56 -8.36 -1.53
N LEU A 78 3.56 -7.88 -2.27
CA LEU A 78 3.29 -8.37 -3.62
C LEU A 78 4.46 -8.05 -4.57
N GLU A 79 5.00 -6.83 -4.50
CA GLU A 79 6.17 -6.38 -5.26
C GLU A 79 7.41 -7.23 -4.96
N GLU A 80 7.64 -7.56 -3.68
CA GLU A 80 8.72 -8.46 -3.27
C GLU A 80 8.57 -9.87 -3.89
N LEU A 81 7.37 -10.46 -3.79
CA LEU A 81 7.10 -11.78 -4.36
C LEU A 81 7.24 -11.78 -5.89
N ALA A 82 6.69 -10.77 -6.56
CA ALA A 82 6.81 -10.63 -8.01
C ALA A 82 8.26 -10.51 -8.46
N THR A 83 9.08 -9.75 -7.73
CA THR A 83 10.51 -9.61 -8.01
C THR A 83 11.23 -10.95 -7.88
N LEU A 84 10.96 -11.71 -6.81
CA LEU A 84 11.56 -13.04 -6.61
C LEU A 84 11.17 -14.02 -7.72
N PHE A 85 9.91 -14.03 -8.14
CA PHE A 85 9.46 -14.89 -9.24
C PHE A 85 10.12 -14.52 -10.56
N LYS A 86 10.20 -13.22 -10.86
CA LYS A 86 10.86 -12.70 -12.06
C LYS A 86 12.35 -13.06 -12.06
N ASP A 87 13.06 -12.84 -10.96
CA ASP A 87 14.50 -13.15 -10.85
C ASP A 87 14.77 -14.65 -11.07
N GLU A 88 13.92 -15.52 -10.52
CA GLU A 88 14.01 -16.97 -10.72
C GLU A 88 13.74 -17.36 -12.18
N LEU A 89 12.74 -16.76 -12.84
CA LEU A 89 12.47 -17.01 -14.27
C LEU A 89 13.68 -16.67 -15.14
N ILE A 90 14.25 -15.48 -14.94
CA ILE A 90 15.44 -15.02 -15.68
C ILE A 90 16.65 -15.93 -15.41
N SER A 91 16.83 -16.35 -14.15
CA SER A 91 17.94 -17.24 -13.76
C SER A 91 17.82 -18.64 -14.37
N ASN A 92 16.61 -19.13 -14.63
CA ASN A 92 16.39 -20.45 -15.21
C ASN A 92 16.61 -20.46 -16.73
N ASP A 93 15.97 -19.53 -17.45
CA ASP A 93 16.14 -19.35 -18.89
C ASP A 93 15.78 -17.92 -19.28
N ARG A 94 16.81 -17.10 -19.52
CA ARG A 94 16.65 -15.69 -19.84
C ARG A 94 15.94 -15.46 -21.17
N GLU A 95 16.24 -16.23 -22.21
CA GLU A 95 15.64 -16.02 -23.54
C GLU A 95 14.12 -16.29 -23.48
N SER A 96 13.73 -17.43 -22.93
CA SER A 96 12.32 -17.78 -22.72
C SER A 96 11.62 -16.80 -21.76
N ALA A 97 12.31 -16.29 -20.74
CA ALA A 97 11.73 -15.31 -19.81
C ALA A 97 11.44 -13.97 -20.50
N MET A 98 12.36 -13.48 -21.35
CA MET A 98 12.15 -12.22 -22.08
C MET A 98 11.00 -12.35 -23.08
N GLU A 99 10.93 -13.45 -23.84
CA GLU A 99 9.79 -13.73 -24.73
C GLU A 99 8.47 -13.77 -23.94
N TYR A 100 8.46 -14.41 -22.75
CA TYR A 100 7.29 -14.44 -21.89
C TYR A 100 6.87 -13.05 -21.39
N PHE A 101 7.83 -12.19 -21.01
CA PHE A 101 7.53 -10.83 -20.57
C PHE A 101 6.93 -9.97 -21.69
N ASP A 102 7.35 -10.19 -22.94
CA ASP A 102 6.95 -9.38 -24.09
C ASP A 102 5.67 -9.89 -24.75
N GLU A 103 5.57 -11.20 -24.97
CA GLU A 103 4.48 -11.79 -25.75
C GLU A 103 3.31 -12.29 -24.89
N VAL A 104 3.56 -12.64 -23.62
CA VAL A 104 2.51 -13.18 -22.73
C VAL A 104 2.06 -12.16 -21.71
N CYS A 105 3.01 -11.54 -21.00
CA CYS A 105 2.68 -10.48 -20.04
C CYS A 105 2.39 -9.14 -20.73
N GLU A 106 2.83 -8.96 -21.98
CA GLU A 106 2.69 -7.71 -22.74
C GLU A 106 3.20 -6.49 -21.95
N MET A 107 4.35 -6.65 -21.25
CA MET A 107 4.88 -5.62 -20.37
C MET A 107 5.30 -4.37 -21.14
N THR A 108 4.88 -3.21 -20.65
CA THR A 108 5.36 -1.91 -21.14
C THR A 108 6.80 -1.65 -20.72
N ASP A 109 7.48 -0.75 -21.44
CA ASP A 109 8.86 -0.34 -21.10
C ASP A 109 8.96 0.22 -19.67
N GLU A 110 7.92 0.92 -19.19
CA GLU A 110 7.87 1.45 -17.82
C GLU A 110 7.79 0.32 -16.78
N GLU A 111 7.02 -0.73 -17.05
CA GLU A 111 6.92 -1.90 -16.17
C GLU A 111 8.22 -2.72 -16.19
N LYS A 112 8.82 -2.93 -17.36
CA LYS A 112 10.15 -3.56 -17.48
C LYS A 112 11.20 -2.79 -16.68
N THR A 113 11.22 -1.47 -16.82
CA THR A 113 12.13 -0.57 -16.07
C THR A 113 11.89 -0.69 -14.57
N TYR A 114 10.63 -0.68 -14.13
CA TYR A 114 10.27 -0.85 -12.72
C TYR A 114 10.81 -2.16 -12.14
N PHE A 115 10.73 -3.25 -12.91
CA PHE A 115 11.22 -4.56 -12.53
C PHE A 115 12.74 -4.78 -12.76
N GLY A 116 13.44 -3.79 -13.30
CA GLY A 116 14.87 -3.90 -13.63
C GLY A 116 15.15 -4.95 -14.71
N ILE A 117 14.25 -5.08 -15.69
CA ILE A 117 14.41 -5.94 -16.85
C ILE A 117 15.05 -5.08 -17.94
N GLU A 118 16.35 -5.26 -18.15
CA GLU A 118 17.08 -4.60 -19.23
C GLU A 118 17.08 -5.48 -20.48
N ASP A 119 16.76 -4.86 -21.61
CA ASP A 119 17.06 -5.41 -22.93
C ASP A 119 18.59 -5.35 -23.10
N GLU A 120 19.22 -6.48 -23.42
CA GLU A 120 20.64 -6.49 -23.78
C GLU A 120 20.80 -5.79 -25.15
N GLU A 121 21.36 -4.58 -25.16
CA GLU A 121 21.84 -3.92 -26.39
C GLU A 121 22.94 -4.70 -27.09
#